data_AF-A0A5M9JGJ7-F1
#
_entry.id   AF-A0A5M9JGJ7-F1
#
_cell.length_a   1.000
_cell.length_b   1.000
_cell.length_c   1.000
_cell.angle_alpha   90.00
_cell.angle_beta   90.00
_cell.angle_gamma   90.00
#
_symmetry.space_group_name_H-M   'P 1'
#
loop_
_entity.id
_entity.type
_entity.pdbx_description
1 polymer ?
#
loop_
_entity_poly.entity_id
_entity_poly.type
_entity_poly.pdbx_seq_one_letter_code
_entity_poly.pdbx_strand_id
1 'polypeptide(L)'
;MISTMIHKQWGTLLVGAAFARATTYVVFYLAPPTSVFPGRPPTEIITSFCLMAGGLIFMASSKDTVKSIEFNDLDAMFVFTVSMGLITFLMAWIILVIAIKGWATREDKRWSKGTGYAIEGNV
;
A
#
# COMPACT_ATOMS: atom_id res chain seq x y z
N MET A 1 17.79 24.69 2.81
CA MET A 1 18.31 23.46 2.16
C MET A 1 17.43 22.24 2.42
N ILE A 2 16.77 22.15 3.56
CA ILE A 2 15.90 21.02 3.95
C ILE A 2 14.73 20.80 2.97
N SER A 3 14.04 21.85 2.52
CA SER A 3 12.95 21.73 1.54
C SER A 3 13.36 21.00 0.26
N THR A 4 14.54 21.30 -0.29
CA THR A 4 15.07 20.64 -1.50
C THR A 4 15.37 19.16 -1.28
N MET A 5 15.88 18.80 -0.08
CA MET A 5 16.09 17.40 0.31
C MET A 5 14.77 16.63 0.39
N ILE A 6 13.77 17.18 1.08
CA ILE A 6 12.44 16.57 1.21
C ILE A 6 11.78 16.41 -0.17
N HIS A 7 11.88 17.42 -1.03
CA HIS A 7 11.35 17.35 -2.38
C HIS A 7 12.02 16.26 -3.23
N LYS A 8 13.34 16.07 -3.09
CA LYS A 8 14.07 14.98 -3.76
C LYS A 8 13.65 13.60 -3.22
N GLN A 9 13.41 13.46 -1.92
CA GLN A 9 12.92 12.23 -1.31
C GLN A 9 11.54 11.84 -1.89
N TRP A 10 10.63 12.81 -1.99
CA TRP A 10 9.35 12.64 -2.69
C TRP A 10 9.55 12.15 -4.13
N GLY A 11 10.38 12.86 -4.92
CA GLY A 11 10.61 12.50 -6.32
C GLY A 11 11.13 11.08 -6.51
N THR A 12 12.01 10.62 -5.60
CA THR A 12 12.54 9.25 -5.64
C THR A 12 11.44 8.20 -5.40
N LEU A 13 10.52 8.45 -4.48
CA LEU A 13 9.38 7.58 -4.22
C LEU A 13 8.39 7.57 -5.39
N LEU A 14 8.14 8.73 -6.01
CA LEU A 14 7.28 8.82 -7.20
C LEU A 14 7.86 8.01 -8.36
N VAL A 15 9.17 8.08 -8.58
CA VAL A 15 9.86 7.25 -9.59
C VAL A 15 9.72 5.76 -9.26
N GLY A 16 9.91 5.36 -7.99
CA GLY A 16 9.68 3.99 -7.55
C GLY A 16 8.25 3.50 -7.81
N ALA A 17 7.25 4.34 -7.53
CA ALA A 17 5.85 4.05 -7.83
C ALA A 17 5.62 3.89 -9.34
N ALA A 18 6.19 4.76 -10.16
CA ALA A 18 6.05 4.68 -11.62
C ALA A 18 6.63 3.39 -12.20
N PHE A 19 7.81 2.97 -11.74
CA PHE A 19 8.42 1.71 -12.17
C PHE A 19 7.63 0.48 -11.71
N ALA A 20 7.16 0.47 -10.45
CA ALA A 20 6.30 -0.60 -9.95
C ALA A 20 5.00 -0.70 -10.76
N ARG A 21 4.40 0.45 -11.10
CA ARG A 21 3.18 0.53 -11.92
C ARG A 21 3.42 0.07 -13.36
N ALA A 22 4.54 0.44 -13.96
CA ALA A 22 4.94 -0.04 -15.28
C ALA A 22 5.10 -1.57 -15.28
N THR A 23 5.69 -2.12 -14.22
CA THR A 23 5.84 -3.57 -14.04
C THR A 23 4.47 -4.25 -13.94
N THR A 24 3.49 -3.67 -13.24
CA THR A 24 2.10 -4.19 -13.25
C THR A 24 1.57 -4.31 -14.68
N TYR A 25 1.75 -3.29 -15.52
CA TYR A 25 1.29 -3.34 -16.90
C TYR A 25 1.95 -4.45 -17.70
N VAL A 26 3.26 -4.65 -17.52
CA VAL A 26 3.99 -5.77 -18.15
C VAL A 26 3.44 -7.12 -17.69
N VAL A 27 3.18 -7.30 -16.39
CA VAL A 27 2.61 -8.53 -15.84
C VAL A 27 1.23 -8.81 -16.44
N PHE A 28 0.35 -7.81 -16.51
CA PHE A 28 -0.98 -7.98 -17.11
C PHE A 28 -0.95 -8.16 -18.63
N TYR A 29 0.07 -7.64 -19.30
CA TYR A 29 0.28 -7.91 -20.72
C TYR A 29 0.67 -9.37 -20.97
N LEU A 30 1.58 -9.92 -20.15
CA LEU A 30 2.05 -11.31 -20.27
C LEU A 30 1.01 -12.32 -19.78
N ALA A 31 0.27 -11.98 -18.71
CA ALA A 31 -0.73 -12.84 -18.08
C ALA A 31 -2.04 -12.05 -17.89
N PRO A 32 -2.89 -11.96 -18.93
CA PRO A 32 -4.13 -11.20 -18.87
C PRO A 32 -5.08 -11.78 -17.79
N PRO A 33 -5.77 -10.91 -17.03
CA PRO A 33 -6.66 -11.35 -15.97
C PRO A 33 -7.85 -12.13 -16.54
N THR A 34 -8.01 -13.37 -16.11
CA THR A 34 -9.13 -14.26 -16.51
C THR A 34 -10.34 -14.19 -15.58
N SER A 35 -10.17 -13.51 -14.43
CA SER A 35 -11.18 -13.38 -13.39
C SER A 35 -11.82 -11.99 -13.42
N VAL A 36 -13.12 -11.93 -13.17
CA VAL A 36 -13.86 -10.66 -12.95
C VAL A 36 -13.46 -9.97 -11.63
N PHE A 37 -12.76 -10.69 -10.75
CA PHE A 37 -12.24 -10.10 -9.51
C PHE A 37 -10.96 -9.31 -9.78
N PRO A 38 -10.77 -8.15 -9.14
CA PRO A 38 -9.59 -7.33 -9.36
C PRO A 38 -8.31 -8.10 -9.00
N GLY A 39 -7.43 -8.25 -9.98
CA GLY A 39 -6.10 -8.82 -9.80
C GLY A 39 -5.24 -7.92 -8.90
N ARG A 40 -4.50 -8.53 -7.97
CA ARG A 40 -3.68 -7.82 -6.97
C ARG A 40 -2.22 -8.28 -7.08
N PRO A 41 -1.53 -7.98 -8.19
CA PRO A 41 -0.14 -8.40 -8.31
C PRO A 41 0.70 -7.71 -7.21
N PRO A 42 1.78 -8.36 -6.72
CA PRO A 42 2.60 -7.80 -5.63
C PRO A 42 3.14 -6.39 -5.91
N THR A 43 3.30 -6.03 -7.18
CA THR A 43 3.73 -4.70 -7.65
C THR A 43 2.76 -3.58 -7.28
N GLU A 44 1.46 -3.87 -7.12
CA GLU A 44 0.47 -2.88 -6.68
C GLU A 44 0.65 -2.48 -5.22
N ILE A 45 1.14 -3.40 -4.38
CA ILE A 45 1.45 -3.09 -2.96
C ILE A 45 2.61 -2.11 -2.90
N ILE A 46 3.67 -2.35 -3.68
CA ILE A 46 4.84 -1.46 -3.76
C ILE A 46 4.43 -0.09 -4.29
N THR A 47 3.63 -0.06 -5.36
CA THR A 47 3.11 1.19 -5.94
C THR A 47 2.33 1.99 -4.89
N SER A 48 1.42 1.32 -4.16
CA SER A 48 0.62 1.95 -3.11
C SER A 48 1.49 2.51 -1.98
N PHE A 49 2.48 1.75 -1.51
CA PHE A 49 3.43 2.21 -0.50
C PHE A 49 4.16 3.48 -0.93
N CYS A 50 4.75 3.44 -2.13
CA CYS A 50 5.52 4.57 -2.67
C CYS A 50 4.65 5.83 -2.86
N LEU A 51 3.39 5.68 -3.30
CA LEU A 51 2.47 6.81 -3.45
C LEU A 51 1.98 7.36 -2.11
N MET A 52 1.65 6.51 -1.14
CA MET A 52 1.23 6.95 0.19
C MET A 52 2.36 7.66 0.94
N ALA A 53 3.54 7.04 0.97
CA ALA A 53 4.71 7.62 1.61
C ALA A 53 5.21 8.86 0.88
N GLY A 54 5.24 8.81 -0.45
CA GLY A 54 5.58 9.95 -1.27
C GLY A 54 4.64 11.13 -1.06
N GLY A 55 3.33 10.90 -1.02
CA GLY A 55 2.32 11.94 -0.78
C GLY A 55 2.48 12.61 0.58
N LEU A 56 2.77 11.83 1.63
CA LEU A 56 3.04 12.39 2.97
C LEU A 56 4.30 13.27 2.99
N ILE A 57 5.39 12.80 2.36
CA ILE A 57 6.64 13.57 2.23
C ILE A 57 6.43 14.83 1.38
N PHE A 58 5.61 14.76 0.33
CA PHE A 58 5.25 15.90 -0.50
C PHE A 58 4.52 16.97 0.32
N MET A 59 3.55 16.58 1.14
CA MET A 59 2.87 17.51 2.07
C MET A 59 3.85 18.12 3.08
N ALA A 60 4.80 17.33 3.60
CA ALA A 60 5.83 17.82 4.52
C ALA A 60 6.81 18.82 3.88
N SER A 61 6.89 18.88 2.55
CA SER A 61 7.75 19.83 1.82
C SER A 61 7.17 21.25 1.74
N SER A 62 5.97 21.49 2.27
CA SER A 62 5.33 22.81 2.30
C SER A 62 6.16 23.83 3.11
N LYS A 63 6.11 25.11 2.72
CA LYS A 63 6.93 26.16 3.35
C LYS A 63 6.73 26.24 4.87
N ASP A 64 5.48 26.17 5.32
CA ASP A 64 5.16 26.29 6.74
C ASP A 64 5.66 25.07 7.53
N THR A 65 5.48 23.86 6.97
CA THR A 65 5.98 22.64 7.62
C THR A 65 7.50 22.61 7.66
N VAL A 66 8.19 22.99 6.58
CA VAL A 66 9.66 23.07 6.57
C VAL A 66 10.16 24.09 7.59
N LYS A 67 9.49 25.24 7.72
CA LYS A 67 9.85 26.23 8.73
C LYS A 67 9.70 25.69 10.15
N SER A 68 8.65 24.89 10.42
CA SER A 68 8.51 24.20 11.70
C SER A 68 9.59 23.14 11.92
N ILE A 69 9.98 22.39 10.89
CA ILE A 69 11.07 21.40 10.97
C ILE A 69 12.40 22.10 11.33
N GLU A 70 12.71 23.21 10.66
CA GLU A 70 13.89 24.04 10.93
C GLU A 70 13.87 24.65 12.34
N PHE A 71 12.71 25.16 12.78
CA PHE A 71 12.56 25.75 14.12
C PHE A 71 12.76 24.73 15.26
N ASN A 72 12.45 23.45 15.01
CA ASN A 72 12.62 22.38 15.99
C ASN A 72 13.97 21.64 15.84
N ASP A 73 14.91 22.18 15.05
CA ASP A 73 16.22 21.56 14.78
C ASP A 73 16.13 20.10 14.26
N LEU A 74 15.08 19.80 13.48
CA LEU A 74 14.85 18.47 12.91
C LEU A 74 15.45 18.36 11.51
N ASP A 75 15.98 17.19 11.18
CA ASP A 75 16.52 16.89 9.84
C ASP A 75 15.50 16.21 8.92
N ALA A 76 15.68 16.37 7.61
CA ALA A 76 14.86 15.77 6.56
C ALA A 76 14.84 14.23 6.65
N MET A 77 15.95 13.59 7.05
CA MET A 77 16.01 12.13 7.19
C MET A 77 15.22 11.60 8.39
N PHE A 78 15.11 12.40 9.46
CA PHE A 78 14.25 12.08 10.60
C PHE A 78 12.78 12.09 10.17
N VAL A 79 12.33 13.18 9.55
CA VAL A 79 10.97 13.33 9.01
C VAL A 79 10.64 12.20 8.04
N PHE A 80 11.59 11.83 7.18
CA PHE A 80 11.47 10.71 6.26
C PHE A 80 11.26 9.37 6.97
N THR A 81 12.09 9.06 7.97
CA THR A 81 12.02 7.78 8.69
C THR A 81 10.71 7.64 9.46
N VAL A 82 10.28 8.70 10.16
CA VAL A 82 9.00 8.73 10.89
C VAL A 82 7.83 8.54 9.92
N SER A 83 7.87 9.23 8.77
CA SER A 83 6.87 9.11 7.71
C SER A 83 6.78 7.69 7.15
N MET A 84 7.92 7.06 6.86
CA MET A 84 7.96 5.68 6.37
C MET A 84 7.41 4.70 7.41
N GLY A 85 7.76 4.88 8.68
CA GLY A 85 7.24 4.06 9.78
C GLY A 85 5.72 4.17 9.90
N LEU A 86 5.18 5.39 9.88
CA LEU A 86 3.74 5.63 9.94
C LEU A 86 3.00 4.99 8.77
N ILE A 87 3.48 5.18 7.53
CA ILE A 87 2.83 4.60 6.36
C ILE A 87 2.91 3.07 6.35
N THR A 88 4.06 2.51 6.76
CA THR A 88 4.21 1.05 6.87
C THR A 88 3.25 0.47 7.91
N PHE A 89 3.08 1.14 9.05
CA PHE A 89 2.13 0.76 10.07
C PHE A 89 0.68 0.82 9.58
N LEU A 90 0.29 1.89 8.88
CA LEU A 90 -1.04 2.03 8.28
C LEU A 90 -1.30 0.95 7.22
N MET A 91 -0.31 0.64 6.39
CA MET A 91 -0.44 -0.45 5.41
C MET A 91 -0.56 -1.82 6.07
N ALA A 92 0.22 -2.07 7.13
CA ALA A 92 0.10 -3.30 7.91
C ALA A 92 -1.31 -3.45 8.50
N TRP A 93 -1.89 -2.35 9.01
CA TRP A 93 -3.28 -2.32 9.49
C TRP A 93 -4.29 -2.65 8.37
N ILE A 94 -4.15 -2.04 7.19
CA ILE A 94 -5.02 -2.34 6.04
C ILE A 94 -4.94 -3.82 5.64
N ILE A 95 -3.73 -4.37 5.59
CA ILE A 95 -3.50 -5.78 5.25
C ILE A 95 -4.12 -6.69 6.31
N LEU A 96 -3.99 -6.36 7.60
CA LEU A 96 -4.61 -7.09 8.71
C LEU A 96 -6.13 -7.14 8.55
N VAL A 97 -6.78 -6.00 8.30
CA VAL A 97 -8.25 -5.93 8.10
C VAL A 97 -8.69 -6.76 6.90
N ILE A 98 -7.95 -6.70 5.78
CA ILE A 98 -8.23 -7.52 4.59
C ILE A 98 -8.02 -9.01 4.88
N ALA A 99 -7.00 -9.36 5.68
CA ALA A 99 -6.73 -10.73 6.08
C ALA A 99 -7.85 -11.30 6.97
N ILE A 100 -8.34 -10.52 7.94
CA ILE A 100 -9.48 -10.89 8.80
C ILE A 100 -10.74 -11.12 7.94
N LYS A 101 -11.05 -10.20 7.02
CA LYS A 101 -12.18 -10.37 6.08
C LYS A 101 -12.02 -11.63 5.23
N GLY A 102 -10.81 -11.86 4.71
CA GLY A 102 -10.50 -13.05 3.91
C GLY A 102 -10.62 -14.35 4.71
N TRP A 103 -10.31 -14.32 6.01
CA TRP A 103 -10.47 -15.47 6.90
C TRP A 103 -11.95 -15.78 7.15
N ALA A 104 -12.75 -14.79 7.52
CA ALA A 104 -14.19 -14.95 7.75
C ALA A 104 -14.92 -15.50 6.51
N THR A 105 -14.66 -14.95 5.32
CA THR A 105 -15.29 -15.44 4.07
C THR A 105 -14.88 -16.88 3.71
N ARG A 106 -13.72 -17.36 4.16
CA ARG A 106 -13.30 -18.76 3.95
C ARG A 106 -14.06 -19.71 4.87
N GLU A 107 -14.36 -19.30 6.10
CA GLU A 107 -15.21 -20.07 7.01
C GLU A 107 -16.64 -20.23 6.46
N ASP A 108 -17.24 -19.15 5.95
CA ASP A 108 -18.60 -19.19 5.36
C ASP A 108 -18.70 -20.19 4.20
N LYS A 109 -17.70 -20.22 3.32
CA LYS A 109 -17.64 -21.17 2.20
C LYS A 109 -17.44 -22.62 2.66
N ARG A 110 -16.66 -22.82 3.73
CA ARG A 110 -16.45 -24.15 4.33
C ARG A 110 -17.74 -24.66 4.98
N TRP A 111 -18.44 -23.79 5.71
CA TRP A 111 -19.73 -24.09 6.32
C TRP A 111 -20.79 -24.42 5.27
N SER A 112 -20.96 -23.56 4.25
CA SER A 112 -21.93 -23.77 3.16
C SER A 112 -21.69 -25.07 2.38
N LYS A 113 -20.44 -25.44 2.08
CA LYS A 113 -20.10 -26.74 1.48
C LYS A 113 -20.46 -27.92 2.39
N GLY A 114 -20.21 -27.79 3.70
CA GLY A 114 -20.55 -28.83 4.68
C GLY A 114 -22.06 -29.04 4.82
N THR A 115 -22.85 -27.96 4.80
CA THR A 115 -24.31 -28.06 4.80
C THR A 115 -24.81 -28.73 3.52
N GLY A 116 -24.30 -28.34 2.34
CA GLY A 116 -24.70 -28.94 1.06
C GLY A 116 -24.52 -30.46 1.02
N TYR A 117 -23.39 -30.98 1.54
CA TYR A 117 -23.13 -32.42 1.59
C TYR A 117 -24.07 -33.15 2.55
N ALA A 118 -24.48 -32.49 3.64
CA ALA A 118 -25.45 -33.05 4.58
C ALA A 118 -26.87 -33.11 4.01
N ILE A 119 -27.24 -32.22 3.08
CA ILE A 119 -28.56 -32.27 2.42
C ILE A 119 -28.57 -33.33 1.32
N GLU A 120 -27.49 -33.45 0.53
CA GLU A 120 -27.39 -34.39 -0.59
C GLU A 120 -27.21 -35.85 -0.12
N GLY A 121 -26.57 -36.09 1.03
CA GLY A 121 -26.43 -37.41 1.63
C GLY A 121 -27.65 -37.92 2.40
N ASN A 122 -28.74 -37.14 2.46
CA ASN A 122 -29.97 -37.48 3.18
C ASN A 122 -31.18 -37.64 2.22
N VAL A 123 -30.93 -37.80 0.91
CA VAL A 123 -31.88 -38.15 -0.16
C VAL A 123 -31.50 -39.50 -0.74
#